data_AF-G0AI69-F1
#
_entry.id   AF-G0AI69-F1
#
_cell.length_a   1.000
_cell.length_b   1.000
_cell.length_c   1.000
_cell.angle_alpha   90.00
_cell.angle_beta   90.00
_cell.angle_gamma   90.00
#
_symmetry.space_group_name_H-M   'P 1'
#
loop_
_entity.id
_entity.type
_entity.pdbx_description
1 polymer ?
#
loop_
_entity_poly.entity_id
_entity_poly.type
_entity_poly.pdbx_seq_one_letter_code
_entity_poly.pdbx_strand_id
1 'polypeptide(L)'
;MVPEDDWRIKGLNKGITLQRILEPGEIEALDHNAIPRIRLPERASVFGNRAQRLKQLAAGNAIGEYLSLMAVLAGAQQLALDKLAGEPNDHARDQARINLANTHLMPLILATDQVRSPHWQVVLEQLLGHVAIAGGVPLAVTQLIARIRQSSANQRDSQAEAILHGNNEIVDPATAPFYAAALQVVCCDLVTRFSERDVPLLDAPGLCPCCGSLPVASVVRMDGQSQGHRYLQCSMCAAEWHMVRIKCSHCDSTKGIAYQVIEDGPAAIKAETCDECHSWLKIFYQEKDPYIEPLADDLASIALDLLMGETAYARRRGNPLLWQSMED
;
A
#
# COMPACT_ATOMS: atom_id res chain seq x y z
N MET A 1 -49.77 -55.51 -21.71
CA MET A 1 -49.04 -56.46 -22.57
C MET A 1 -48.32 -55.65 -23.63
N VAL A 2 -47.00 -55.60 -23.53
CA VAL A 2 -46.09 -54.90 -24.47
C VAL A 2 -45.98 -55.73 -25.76
N PRO A 3 -45.82 -55.07 -26.91
CA PRO A 3 -44.97 -55.60 -27.96
C PRO A 3 -43.75 -54.69 -28.16
N GLU A 4 -42.59 -55.34 -28.21
CA GLU A 4 -41.28 -54.78 -28.55
C GLU A 4 -41.28 -54.32 -30.02
N ASP A 5 -40.67 -53.18 -30.30
CA ASP A 5 -40.06 -52.96 -31.61
C ASP A 5 -38.80 -52.09 -31.54
N ASP A 6 -37.82 -52.61 -32.26
CA ASP A 6 -36.44 -52.24 -32.45
C ASP A 6 -36.27 -50.81 -32.99
N TRP A 7 -35.60 -49.93 -32.24
CA TRP A 7 -35.05 -48.70 -32.77
C TRP A 7 -33.52 -48.73 -32.69
N ARG A 8 -32.89 -49.22 -33.76
CA ARG A 8 -31.47 -48.94 -34.05
C ARG A 8 -31.28 -47.43 -34.26
N ILE A 9 -30.68 -46.72 -33.30
CA ILE A 9 -30.03 -45.42 -33.61
C ILE A 9 -28.63 -45.69 -34.17
N LYS A 10 -28.53 -45.35 -35.46
CA LYS A 10 -27.29 -45.15 -36.20
C LYS A 10 -26.49 -43.99 -35.61
N GLY A 11 -25.18 -44.17 -35.63
CA GLY A 11 -24.08 -43.25 -35.32
C GLY A 11 -24.38 -41.76 -35.08
N LEU A 12 -23.86 -41.27 -33.96
CA LEU A 12 -23.26 -39.95 -33.86
C LEU A 12 -21.93 -40.09 -33.12
N ASN A 13 -20.83 -39.89 -33.87
CA ASN A 13 -19.53 -39.55 -33.30
C ASN A 13 -19.70 -38.25 -32.51
N LYS A 14 -20.02 -38.34 -31.22
CA LYS A 14 -19.81 -37.23 -30.29
C LYS A 14 -18.34 -37.26 -29.92
N GLY A 15 -17.55 -36.39 -30.57
CA GLY A 15 -16.28 -35.98 -30.02
C GLY A 15 -16.53 -35.53 -28.59
N ILE A 16 -15.93 -36.23 -27.63
CA ILE A 16 -15.93 -35.80 -26.24
C ILE A 16 -15.09 -34.53 -26.23
N THR A 17 -15.74 -33.37 -26.32
CA THR A 17 -15.13 -32.12 -25.92
C THR A 17 -14.93 -32.26 -24.42
N LEU A 18 -13.69 -32.57 -24.01
CA LEU A 18 -13.27 -32.43 -22.63
C LEU A 18 -13.45 -30.94 -22.29
N GLN A 19 -14.62 -30.60 -21.74
CA GLN A 19 -14.85 -29.31 -21.13
C GLN A 19 -13.95 -29.30 -19.88
N ARG A 20 -12.74 -28.79 -20.08
CA ARG A 20 -11.80 -28.52 -19.00
C ARG A 20 -12.51 -27.58 -18.04
N ILE A 21 -12.82 -28.08 -16.86
CA ILE A 21 -13.29 -27.25 -15.75
C ILE A 21 -12.09 -26.40 -15.35
N LEU A 22 -12.15 -25.12 -15.69
CA LEU A 22 -11.13 -24.14 -15.36
C LEU A 22 -11.15 -23.90 -13.85
N GLU A 23 -9.98 -23.78 -13.24
CA GLU A 23 -9.89 -23.37 -11.84
C GLU A 23 -10.44 -21.94 -11.68
N PRO A 24 -10.99 -21.55 -10.51
CA PRO A 24 -11.60 -20.23 -10.33
C PRO A 24 -10.73 -19.06 -10.81
N GLY A 25 -9.41 -19.12 -10.61
CA GLY A 25 -8.48 -18.09 -11.10
C GLY A 25 -8.26 -18.07 -12.62
N GLU A 26 -8.46 -19.20 -13.31
CA GLU A 26 -8.41 -19.26 -14.78
C GLU A 26 -9.72 -18.75 -15.42
N ILE A 27 -10.84 -18.83 -14.70
CA ILE A 27 -12.13 -18.26 -15.10
C ILE A 27 -12.09 -16.73 -14.97
N GLU A 28 -11.56 -16.22 -13.85
CA GLU A 28 -11.39 -14.78 -13.60
C GLU A 28 -10.45 -14.13 -14.63
N ALA A 29 -9.41 -14.82 -15.08
CA ALA A 29 -8.47 -14.30 -16.08
C ALA A 29 -9.04 -14.21 -17.51
N LEU A 30 -10.16 -14.88 -17.81
CA LEU A 30 -10.82 -14.89 -19.12
C LEU A 30 -12.02 -13.94 -19.20
N ASP A 31 -12.51 -13.47 -18.05
CA ASP A 31 -13.63 -12.55 -17.98
C ASP A 31 -13.14 -11.10 -18.08
N HIS A 32 -13.41 -10.44 -19.21
CA HIS A 32 -13.06 -9.04 -19.43
C HIS A 32 -13.87 -8.07 -18.53
N ASN A 33 -14.81 -8.58 -17.73
CA ASN A 33 -15.55 -7.86 -16.70
C ASN A 33 -15.08 -8.17 -15.27
N ALA A 34 -14.05 -9.00 -15.08
CA ALA A 34 -13.54 -9.32 -13.74
C ALA A 34 -12.86 -8.09 -13.12
N ILE A 35 -13.32 -7.71 -11.92
CA ILE A 35 -12.74 -6.62 -11.14
C ILE A 35 -11.32 -7.03 -10.72
N PRO A 36 -10.26 -6.26 -11.07
CA PRO A 36 -8.91 -6.60 -10.67
C PRO A 36 -8.81 -6.63 -9.14
N ARG A 37 -8.55 -7.81 -8.57
CA ARG A 37 -8.52 -7.98 -7.11
C ARG A 37 -7.34 -7.25 -6.47
N ILE A 38 -6.20 -7.21 -7.16
CA ILE A 38 -4.95 -6.63 -6.69
C ILE A 38 -4.34 -5.80 -7.82
N ARG A 39 -3.66 -4.71 -7.49
CA ARG A 39 -2.82 -3.94 -8.39
C ARG A 39 -1.46 -3.80 -7.71
N LEU A 40 -0.44 -4.36 -8.32
CA LEU A 40 0.93 -4.29 -7.80
C LEU A 40 1.54 -2.91 -8.09
N PRO A 41 2.46 -2.42 -7.26
CA PRO A 41 3.16 -1.17 -7.52
C PRO A 41 3.93 -1.24 -8.85
N GLU A 42 3.89 -0.16 -9.62
CA GLU A 42 4.68 -0.04 -10.85
C GLU A 42 6.11 0.40 -10.52
N ARG A 43 7.06 -0.53 -10.58
CA ARG A 43 8.45 -0.32 -10.15
C ARG A 43 9.07 0.94 -10.76
N ALA A 44 8.82 1.18 -12.05
CA ALA A 44 9.43 2.27 -12.79
C ALA A 44 8.95 3.68 -12.37
N SER A 45 7.87 3.79 -11.60
CA SER A 45 7.22 5.08 -11.38
C SER A 45 6.59 5.30 -10.01
N VAL A 46 6.42 4.26 -9.18
CA VAL A 46 5.64 4.32 -7.93
C VAL A 46 6.03 5.48 -7.01
N PHE A 47 7.33 5.70 -6.78
CA PHE A 47 7.80 6.79 -5.95
C PHE A 47 7.99 8.09 -6.73
N GLY A 48 8.27 8.01 -8.03
CA GLY A 48 8.31 9.17 -8.93
C GLY A 48 6.97 9.90 -9.04
N ASN A 49 5.87 9.14 -9.20
CA ASN A 49 4.51 9.66 -9.22
C ASN A 49 4.16 10.34 -7.89
N ARG A 50 4.51 9.70 -6.76
CA ARG A 50 4.36 10.28 -5.42
C ARG A 50 5.13 11.58 -5.26
N ALA A 51 6.40 11.62 -5.70
CA ALA A 51 7.22 12.82 -5.64
C ALA A 51 6.61 13.98 -6.44
N GLN A 52 6.13 13.69 -7.66
CA GLN A 52 5.46 14.67 -8.50
C GLN A 52 4.17 15.19 -7.84
N ARG A 53 3.36 14.31 -7.28
CA ARG A 53 2.11 14.68 -6.61
C ARG A 53 2.36 15.51 -5.35
N LEU A 54 3.30 15.12 -4.49
CA LEU A 54 3.71 15.89 -3.32
C LEU A 54 4.18 17.30 -3.70
N LYS A 55 4.96 17.44 -4.78
CA LYS A 55 5.40 18.74 -5.29
C LYS A 55 4.24 19.61 -5.77
N GLN A 56 3.25 19.02 -6.44
CA GLN A 56 2.04 19.74 -6.86
C GLN A 56 1.23 20.22 -5.65
N LEU A 57 1.04 19.34 -4.66
CA LEU A 57 0.26 19.61 -3.45
C LEU A 57 0.95 20.62 -2.51
N ALA A 58 2.26 20.81 -2.62
CA ALA A 58 3.00 21.75 -1.78
C ALA A 58 2.58 23.22 -1.97
N ALA A 59 2.20 23.60 -3.20
CA ALA A 59 1.83 24.97 -3.50
C ALA A 59 0.51 25.37 -2.82
N GLY A 60 0.55 26.39 -1.95
CA GLY A 60 -0.63 26.90 -1.25
C GLY A 60 -1.10 26.03 -0.07
N ASN A 61 -0.37 24.97 0.28
CA ASN A 61 -0.68 24.13 1.43
C ASN A 61 -0.01 24.65 2.72
N ALA A 62 -0.70 24.55 3.86
CA ALA A 62 -0.20 24.99 5.16
C ALA A 62 1.12 24.32 5.58
N ILE A 63 1.37 23.09 5.13
CA ILE A 63 2.61 22.33 5.35
C ILE A 63 3.44 22.19 4.06
N GLY A 64 3.35 23.16 3.15
CA GLY A 64 3.97 23.09 1.81
C GLY A 64 5.48 22.85 1.80
N GLU A 65 6.23 23.42 2.74
CA GLU A 65 7.68 23.18 2.87
C GLU A 65 7.96 21.71 3.24
N TYR A 66 7.13 21.14 4.12
CA TYR A 66 7.24 19.73 4.49
C TYR A 66 6.86 18.80 3.33
N LEU A 67 5.79 19.11 2.59
CA LEU A 67 5.42 18.37 1.39
C LEU A 67 6.53 18.42 0.33
N SER A 68 7.20 19.57 0.20
CA SER A 68 8.35 19.72 -0.70
C SER A 68 9.54 18.85 -0.26
N LEU A 69 9.82 18.78 1.04
CA LEU A 69 10.85 17.89 1.59
C LEU A 69 10.49 16.41 1.32
N MET A 70 9.24 16.01 1.56
CA MET A 70 8.79 14.65 1.29
C MET A 70 8.77 14.32 -0.21
N ALA A 71 8.55 15.32 -1.09
CA ALA A 71 8.71 15.15 -2.53
C ALA A 71 10.16 14.81 -2.91
N VAL A 72 11.14 15.49 -2.30
CA VAL A 72 12.57 15.17 -2.48
C VAL A 72 12.89 13.77 -1.97
N LEU A 73 12.37 13.40 -0.79
CA LEU A 73 12.56 12.07 -0.22
C LEU A 73 11.95 10.98 -1.11
N ALA A 74 10.74 11.18 -1.64
CA ALA A 74 10.11 10.25 -2.57
C ALA A 74 10.87 10.15 -3.90
N GLY A 75 11.43 11.26 -4.40
CA GLY A 75 12.35 11.23 -5.55
C GLY A 75 13.58 10.37 -5.26
N ALA A 76 14.15 10.50 -4.06
CA ALA A 76 15.26 9.65 -3.62
C ALA A 76 14.86 8.17 -3.53
N GLN A 77 13.63 7.86 -3.09
CA GLN A 77 13.11 6.50 -3.07
C GLN A 77 13.08 5.87 -4.47
N GLN A 78 12.62 6.62 -5.48
CA GLN A 78 12.61 6.13 -6.87
C GLN A 78 14.05 5.84 -7.34
N LEU A 79 14.98 6.77 -7.11
CA LEU A 79 16.39 6.58 -7.49
C LEU A 79 17.05 5.39 -6.79
N ALA A 80 16.68 5.12 -5.54
CA ALA A 80 17.17 3.95 -4.81
C ALA A 80 16.55 2.65 -5.34
N LEU A 81 15.24 2.65 -5.63
CA LEU A 81 14.52 1.51 -6.20
C LEU A 81 15.08 1.12 -7.59
N ASP A 82 15.35 2.10 -8.45
CA ASP A 82 15.90 1.87 -9.78
C ASP A 82 17.30 1.23 -9.75
N LYS A 83 18.06 1.50 -8.68
CA LYS A 83 19.41 0.95 -8.48
C LYS A 83 19.41 -0.38 -7.73
N LEU A 84 18.34 -0.70 -7.02
CA LEU A 84 18.28 -1.91 -6.21
C LEU A 84 18.18 -3.12 -7.14
N ALA A 85 19.15 -4.03 -7.03
CA ALA A 85 19.21 -5.26 -7.79
C ALA A 85 18.85 -6.44 -6.89
N GLY A 86 18.28 -7.49 -7.47
CA GLY A 86 18.06 -8.75 -6.79
C GLY A 86 19.36 -9.44 -6.35
N GLU A 87 19.26 -10.30 -5.36
CA GLU A 87 20.32 -11.19 -4.92
C GLU A 87 20.33 -12.51 -5.72
N PRO A 88 21.47 -13.23 -5.74
CA PRO A 88 21.50 -14.59 -6.24
C PRO A 88 20.49 -15.49 -5.50
N ASN A 89 19.77 -16.33 -6.24
CA ASN A 89 18.72 -17.24 -5.77
C ASN A 89 17.38 -16.60 -5.35
N ASP A 90 17.14 -15.33 -5.70
CA ASP A 90 15.86 -14.68 -5.41
C ASP A 90 14.66 -15.46 -5.95
N HIS A 91 14.75 -16.01 -7.16
CA HIS A 91 13.68 -16.82 -7.73
C HIS A 91 13.25 -18.00 -6.84
N ALA A 92 14.21 -18.73 -6.25
CA ALA A 92 13.91 -19.87 -5.39
C ALA A 92 13.30 -19.42 -4.05
N ARG A 93 13.79 -18.30 -3.49
CA ARG A 93 13.24 -17.69 -2.28
C ARG A 93 11.82 -17.17 -2.51
N ASP A 94 11.59 -16.54 -3.64
CA ASP A 94 10.29 -15.99 -4.04
C ASP A 94 9.29 -17.14 -4.26
N GLN A 95 9.69 -18.23 -4.91
CA GLN A 95 8.81 -19.40 -5.02
C GLN A 95 8.46 -20.03 -3.66
N ALA A 96 9.43 -20.10 -2.73
CA ALA A 96 9.17 -20.59 -1.38
C ALA A 96 8.19 -19.67 -0.62
N ARG A 97 8.31 -18.35 -0.77
CA ARG A 97 7.37 -17.36 -0.23
C ARG A 97 5.96 -17.57 -0.77
N ILE A 98 5.81 -17.71 -2.09
CA ILE A 98 4.52 -17.95 -2.75
C ILE A 98 3.87 -19.21 -2.19
N ASN A 99 4.62 -20.30 -2.09
CA ASN A 99 4.09 -21.58 -1.59
C ASN A 99 3.63 -21.46 -0.13
N LEU A 100 4.44 -20.84 0.73
CA LEU A 100 4.12 -20.65 2.15
C LEU A 100 2.88 -19.74 2.33
N ALA A 101 2.85 -18.62 1.59
CA ALA A 101 1.78 -17.64 1.61
C ALA A 101 0.44 -18.25 1.19
N ASN A 102 0.41 -19.02 0.10
CA ASN A 102 -0.80 -19.70 -0.35
C ASN A 102 -1.23 -20.86 0.57
N THR A 103 -0.27 -21.61 1.14
CA THR A 103 -0.57 -22.72 2.05
C THR A 103 -1.23 -22.24 3.34
N HIS A 104 -0.82 -21.08 3.85
CA HIS A 104 -1.22 -20.59 5.16
C HIS A 104 -2.07 -19.30 5.12
N LEU A 105 -2.48 -18.84 3.93
CA LEU A 105 -3.26 -17.60 3.76
C LEU A 105 -2.57 -16.38 4.37
N MET A 106 -1.24 -16.31 4.24
CA MET A 106 -0.40 -15.26 4.81
C MET A 106 0.10 -14.30 3.73
N PRO A 107 0.52 -13.07 4.09
CA PRO A 107 1.15 -12.17 3.12
C PRO A 107 2.39 -12.77 2.45
N LEU A 108 2.66 -12.37 1.19
CA LEU A 108 3.84 -12.82 0.42
C LEU A 108 5.17 -12.53 1.13
N ILE A 109 5.26 -11.36 1.77
CA ILE A 109 6.36 -10.96 2.64
C ILE A 109 5.78 -10.34 3.92
N LEU A 110 6.60 -10.14 4.95
CA LEU A 110 6.21 -9.33 6.11
C LEU A 110 6.98 -8.02 6.11
N ALA A 111 6.28 -6.89 6.10
CA ALA A 111 6.94 -5.58 6.17
C ALA A 111 7.81 -5.43 7.43
N THR A 112 7.40 -6.05 8.54
CA THR A 112 8.12 -6.07 9.82
C THR A 112 9.48 -6.78 9.74
N ASP A 113 9.64 -7.74 8.81
CA ASP A 113 10.90 -8.47 8.65
C ASP A 113 11.94 -7.69 7.83
N GLN A 114 11.57 -6.57 7.20
CA GLN A 114 12.45 -5.90 6.24
C GLN A 114 13.62 -5.16 6.89
N VAL A 115 13.59 -4.96 8.21
CA VAL A 115 14.77 -4.53 8.98
C VAL A 115 15.90 -5.56 8.95
N ARG A 116 15.61 -6.82 8.59
CA ARG A 116 16.62 -7.88 8.44
C ARG A 116 17.24 -7.93 7.04
N SER A 117 16.74 -7.12 6.11
CA SER A 117 17.28 -7.07 4.74
C SER A 117 18.71 -6.52 4.75
N PRO A 118 19.66 -7.15 4.05
CA PRO A 118 21.03 -6.62 3.97
C PRO A 118 21.09 -5.27 3.24
N HIS A 119 20.03 -4.88 2.53
CA HIS A 119 20.01 -3.68 1.71
C HIS A 119 19.42 -2.45 2.40
N TRP A 120 18.64 -2.61 3.48
CA TRP A 120 17.79 -1.51 3.97
C TRP A 120 18.61 -0.31 4.48
N GLN A 121 19.71 -0.54 5.19
CA GLN A 121 20.60 0.55 5.67
C GLN A 121 21.38 1.20 4.53
N VAL A 122 21.70 0.46 3.46
CA VAL A 122 22.32 1.01 2.24
C VAL A 122 21.33 1.94 1.55
N VAL A 123 20.07 1.51 1.42
CA VAL A 123 18.99 2.35 0.89
C VAL A 123 18.84 3.61 1.75
N LEU A 124 18.77 3.48 3.08
CA LEU A 124 18.69 4.63 3.98
C LEU A 124 19.81 5.64 3.71
N GLU A 125 21.07 5.19 3.60
CA GLU A 125 22.19 6.07 3.31
C GLU A 125 22.07 6.77 1.94
N GLN A 126 21.57 6.08 0.92
CA GLN A 126 21.29 6.68 -0.39
C GLN A 126 20.22 7.77 -0.30
N LEU A 127 19.14 7.54 0.45
CA LEU A 127 18.08 8.53 0.67
C LEU A 127 18.64 9.77 1.37
N LEU A 128 19.36 9.57 2.48
CA LEU A 128 19.99 10.65 3.24
C LEU A 128 20.98 11.45 2.39
N GLY A 129 21.78 10.77 1.56
CA GLY A 129 22.71 11.41 0.63
C GLY A 129 22.02 12.28 -0.40
N HIS A 130 20.92 11.80 -0.99
CA HIS A 130 20.16 12.56 -1.97
C HIS A 130 19.48 13.78 -1.35
N VAL A 131 18.85 13.62 -0.19
CA VAL A 131 18.21 14.74 0.51
C VAL A 131 19.26 15.76 0.95
N ALA A 132 20.43 15.34 1.43
CA ALA A 132 21.48 16.27 1.91
C ALA A 132 22.03 17.21 0.82
N ILE A 133 22.00 16.80 -0.45
CA ILE A 133 22.49 17.62 -1.57
C ILE A 133 21.37 18.37 -2.30
N ALA A 134 20.11 18.17 -1.90
CA ALA A 134 19.00 18.88 -2.50
C ALA A 134 19.09 20.38 -2.15
N GLY A 135 18.80 21.24 -3.13
CA GLY A 135 18.79 22.68 -2.90
C GLY A 135 17.68 23.09 -1.93
N GLY A 136 17.98 24.07 -1.05
CA GLY A 136 16.97 24.66 -0.16
C GLY A 136 16.60 23.82 1.07
N VAL A 137 17.43 22.83 1.44
CA VAL A 137 17.21 22.00 2.63
C VAL A 137 17.45 22.82 3.91
N PRO A 138 16.47 22.89 4.85
CA PRO A 138 16.65 23.62 6.10
C PRO A 138 17.79 23.06 6.97
N LEU A 139 18.41 23.92 7.78
CA LEU A 139 19.48 23.53 8.71
C LEU A 139 19.04 22.40 9.64
N ALA A 140 17.80 22.43 10.12
CA ALA A 140 17.23 21.39 10.99
C ALA A 140 17.24 20.01 10.33
N VAL A 141 16.93 19.94 9.03
CA VAL A 141 16.96 18.70 8.25
C VAL A 141 18.40 18.22 8.07
N THR A 142 19.33 19.15 7.81
CA THR A 142 20.76 18.80 7.72
C THR A 142 21.29 18.21 9.03
N GLN A 143 20.92 18.80 10.17
CA GLN A 143 21.27 18.30 11.50
C GLN A 143 20.63 16.93 11.79
N LEU A 144 19.38 16.72 11.36
CA LEU A 144 18.68 15.44 11.47
C LEU A 144 19.41 14.34 10.67
N ILE A 145 19.79 14.62 9.43
CA ILE A 145 20.55 13.69 8.59
C ILE A 145 21.89 13.34 9.25
N ALA A 146 22.60 14.34 9.77
CA ALA A 146 23.85 14.13 10.48
C ALA A 146 23.66 13.23 11.72
N ARG A 147 22.58 13.42 12.47
CA ARG A 147 22.22 12.59 13.64
C ARG A 147 22.00 11.12 13.24
N ILE A 148 21.22 10.87 12.19
CA ILE A 148 20.97 9.51 11.70
C ILE A 148 22.28 8.84 11.27
N ARG A 149 23.17 9.56 10.58
CA ARG A 149 24.48 9.05 10.14
C ARG A 149 25.47 8.79 11.27
N GLN A 150 25.33 9.49 12.40
CA GLN A 150 26.15 9.25 13.60
C GLN A 150 25.67 8.03 14.40
N SER A 151 24.44 7.57 14.19
CA SER A 151 23.92 6.36 14.83
C SER A 151 24.61 5.10 14.29
N SER A 152 24.95 4.19 15.19
CA SER A 152 25.44 2.85 14.84
C SER A 152 24.41 2.05 14.03
N ALA A 153 24.86 1.01 13.33
CA ALA A 153 23.97 0.10 12.59
C ALA A 153 22.88 -0.50 13.51
N ASN A 154 23.25 -0.97 14.70
CA ASN A 154 22.30 -1.55 15.65
C ASN A 154 21.26 -0.53 16.14
N GLN A 155 21.66 0.72 16.39
CA GLN A 155 20.70 1.78 16.77
C GLN A 155 19.72 2.08 15.62
N ARG A 156 20.20 2.04 14.38
CA ARG A 156 19.35 2.19 13.20
C ARG A 156 18.38 1.01 13.07
N ASP A 157 18.83 -0.21 13.29
CA ASP A 157 17.96 -1.41 13.32
C ASP A 157 16.88 -1.29 14.41
N SER A 158 17.25 -0.91 15.64
CA SER A 158 16.28 -0.74 16.73
C SER A 158 15.23 0.35 16.44
N GLN A 159 15.67 1.48 15.86
CA GLN A 159 14.76 2.56 15.46
C GLN A 159 13.79 2.08 14.34
N ALA A 160 14.30 1.36 13.34
CA ALA A 160 13.51 0.82 12.24
C ALA A 160 12.49 -0.23 12.72
N GLU A 161 12.89 -1.13 13.62
CA GLU A 161 12.01 -2.12 14.24
C GLU A 161 10.90 -1.45 15.05
N ALA A 162 11.24 -0.45 15.88
CA ALA A 162 10.25 0.33 16.63
C ALA A 162 9.21 1.01 15.72
N ILE A 163 9.65 1.57 14.59
CA ILE A 163 8.76 2.20 13.59
C ILE A 163 7.81 1.16 12.98
N LEU A 164 8.30 -0.03 12.64
CA LEU A 164 7.49 -1.09 12.02
C LEU A 164 6.46 -1.66 13.00
N HIS A 165 6.79 -1.71 14.30
CA HIS A 165 5.91 -2.21 15.35
C HIS A 165 5.04 -1.15 16.02
N GLY A 166 5.19 0.14 15.67
CA GLY A 166 4.39 1.21 16.28
C GLY A 166 4.79 1.54 17.72
N ASN A 167 6.03 1.28 18.12
CA ASN A 167 6.48 1.52 19.49
C ASN A 167 6.85 3.00 19.72
N ASN A 168 5.86 3.81 20.10
CA ASN A 168 6.00 5.25 20.31
C ASN A 168 7.03 5.64 21.37
N GLU A 169 7.39 4.77 22.31
CA GLU A 169 8.37 5.07 23.37
C GLU A 169 9.80 5.17 22.83
N ILE A 170 10.10 4.43 21.76
CA ILE A 170 11.45 4.35 21.17
C ILE A 170 11.59 5.29 19.99
N VAL A 171 10.53 5.46 19.20
CA VAL A 171 10.61 6.18 17.93
C VAL A 171 10.89 7.67 18.14
N ASP A 172 12.07 8.15 17.72
CA ASP A 172 12.29 9.56 17.36
C ASP A 172 11.43 9.97 16.15
N PRO A 173 10.34 10.77 16.35
CA PRO A 173 9.38 11.09 15.30
C PRO A 173 9.98 11.91 14.16
N ALA A 174 11.00 12.72 14.45
CA ALA A 174 11.62 13.58 13.45
C ALA A 174 12.40 12.76 12.42
N THR A 175 13.02 11.65 12.85
CA THR A 175 13.81 10.78 11.96
C THR A 175 12.96 9.72 11.27
N ALA A 176 11.81 9.36 11.84
CA ALA A 176 10.98 8.24 11.40
C ALA A 176 10.64 8.22 9.89
N PRO A 177 10.31 9.36 9.22
CA PRO A 177 10.02 9.36 7.79
C PRO A 177 11.16 8.82 6.92
N PHE A 178 12.42 9.05 7.31
CA PHE A 178 13.59 8.57 6.55
C PHE A 178 13.76 7.06 6.64
N TYR A 179 13.55 6.49 7.84
CA TYR A 179 13.57 5.04 8.05
C TYR A 179 12.40 4.36 7.35
N ALA A 180 11.18 4.88 7.53
CA ALA A 180 10.00 4.37 6.86
C ALA A 180 10.15 4.40 5.33
N ALA A 181 10.68 5.51 4.78
CA ALA A 181 10.94 5.63 3.35
C ALA A 181 11.95 4.60 2.83
N ALA A 182 13.02 4.31 3.58
CA ALA A 182 13.99 3.28 3.20
C ALA A 182 13.37 1.88 3.20
N LEU A 183 12.56 1.56 4.22
CA LEU A 183 11.86 0.28 4.33
C LEU A 183 10.77 0.13 3.26
N GLN A 184 10.09 1.21 2.88
CA GLN A 184 9.15 1.22 1.76
C GLN A 184 9.82 0.82 0.44
N VAL A 185 11.05 1.30 0.16
CA VAL A 185 11.80 0.93 -1.05
C VAL A 185 12.07 -0.58 -1.07
N VAL A 186 12.54 -1.15 0.05
CA VAL A 186 12.79 -2.61 0.16
C VAL A 186 11.50 -3.41 0.02
N CYS A 187 10.42 -3.00 0.68
CA CYS A 187 9.11 -3.66 0.57
C CYS A 187 8.58 -3.63 -0.86
N CYS A 188 8.64 -2.46 -1.50
CA CYS A 188 8.17 -2.27 -2.87
C CYS A 188 9.01 -3.11 -3.84
N ASP A 189 10.34 -3.09 -3.70
CA ASP A 189 11.24 -3.90 -4.51
C ASP A 189 10.86 -5.39 -4.48
N LEU A 190 10.68 -5.95 -3.29
CA LEU A 190 10.26 -7.34 -3.15
C LEU A 190 8.89 -7.61 -3.76
N VAL A 191 7.91 -6.73 -3.52
CA VAL A 191 6.54 -6.92 -4.03
C VAL A 191 6.49 -6.83 -5.56
N THR A 192 7.32 -5.99 -6.20
CA THR A 192 7.39 -5.86 -7.66
C THR A 192 7.94 -7.11 -8.39
N ARG A 193 8.46 -8.09 -7.65
CA ARG A 193 8.99 -9.36 -8.22
C ARG A 193 7.91 -10.42 -8.41
N PHE A 194 6.76 -10.23 -7.78
CA PHE A 194 5.62 -11.16 -7.89
C PHE A 194 4.66 -10.71 -8.99
N SER A 195 3.76 -11.61 -9.37
CA SER A 195 2.64 -11.36 -10.25
C SER A 195 1.32 -11.41 -9.49
N GLU A 196 0.24 -10.86 -10.07
CA GLU A 196 -1.07 -10.77 -9.41
C GLU A 196 -1.62 -12.13 -8.96
N ARG A 197 -1.32 -13.20 -9.72
CA ARG A 197 -1.70 -14.58 -9.43
C ARG A 197 -0.97 -15.19 -8.23
N ASP A 198 0.18 -14.64 -7.86
CA ASP A 198 0.98 -15.15 -6.76
C ASP A 198 0.42 -14.70 -5.40
N VAL A 199 -0.29 -13.57 -5.41
CA VAL A 199 -0.83 -12.92 -4.21
C VAL A 199 -1.96 -13.77 -3.64
N PRO A 200 -1.91 -14.20 -2.36
CA PRO A 200 -2.95 -15.03 -1.79
C PRO A 200 -4.19 -14.23 -1.40
N LEU A 201 -5.24 -14.94 -1.03
CA LEU A 201 -6.32 -14.40 -0.19
C LEU A 201 -5.88 -14.50 1.28
N LEU A 202 -6.18 -13.46 2.06
CA LEU A 202 -5.94 -13.49 3.50
C LEU A 202 -7.24 -13.85 4.24
N ASP A 203 -7.09 -14.48 5.40
CA ASP A 203 -8.17 -14.68 6.38
C ASP A 203 -8.39 -13.44 7.27
N ALA A 204 -7.35 -12.61 7.44
CA ALA A 204 -7.39 -11.38 8.21
C ALA A 204 -7.88 -10.19 7.37
N PRO A 205 -8.94 -9.49 7.81
CA PRO A 205 -9.46 -8.34 7.08
C PRO A 205 -8.52 -7.13 7.17
N GLY A 206 -8.57 -6.27 6.14
CA GLY A 206 -7.93 -4.96 6.18
C GLY A 206 -6.40 -4.94 6.05
N LEU A 207 -5.74 -6.09 5.96
CA LEU A 207 -4.28 -6.18 5.76
C LEU A 207 -3.93 -6.30 4.28
N CYS A 208 -2.78 -5.76 3.92
CA CYS A 208 -2.21 -5.92 2.59
C CYS A 208 -1.82 -7.40 2.36
N PRO A 209 -2.33 -8.08 1.30
CA PRO A 209 -1.98 -9.47 0.99
C PRO A 209 -0.53 -9.63 0.51
N CYS A 210 0.15 -8.53 0.18
CA CYS A 210 1.55 -8.57 -0.23
C CYS A 210 2.50 -8.48 0.98
N CYS A 211 2.27 -7.56 1.93
CA CYS A 211 3.24 -7.28 2.99
C CYS A 211 2.70 -7.26 4.43
N GLY A 212 1.41 -7.54 4.63
CA GLY A 212 0.76 -7.58 5.95
C GLY A 212 0.55 -6.22 6.62
N SER A 213 0.85 -5.12 5.95
CA SER A 213 0.65 -3.77 6.50
C SER A 213 -0.79 -3.28 6.33
N LEU A 214 -1.21 -2.39 7.23
CA LEU A 214 -2.46 -1.64 7.09
C LEU A 214 -2.40 -0.65 5.91
N PRO A 215 -3.55 -0.29 5.31
CA PRO A 215 -3.59 0.72 4.26
C PRO A 215 -3.29 2.12 4.81
N VAL A 216 -2.67 2.96 3.97
CA VAL A 216 -2.55 4.40 4.27
C VAL A 216 -3.85 5.13 3.96
N ALA A 217 -4.57 4.72 2.92
CA ALA A 217 -5.81 5.32 2.48
C ALA A 217 -6.61 4.37 1.55
N SER A 218 -7.88 4.71 1.36
CA SER A 218 -8.72 4.15 0.30
C SER A 218 -8.73 5.06 -0.93
N VAL A 219 -8.90 4.49 -2.12
CA VAL A 219 -9.09 5.22 -3.37
C VAL A 219 -10.19 4.58 -4.20
N VAL A 220 -11.11 5.40 -4.70
CA VAL A 220 -12.07 5.01 -5.73
C VAL A 220 -11.47 5.38 -7.07
N ARG A 221 -11.08 4.35 -7.83
CA ARG A 221 -10.32 4.48 -9.08
C ARG A 221 -11.21 4.98 -10.21
N MET A 222 -10.60 5.61 -11.20
CA MET A 222 -11.29 6.06 -12.41
C MET A 222 -10.78 5.43 -13.71
N ASP A 223 -9.77 4.56 -13.62
CA ASP A 223 -9.04 4.00 -14.76
C ASP A 223 -9.42 2.54 -15.07
N GLY A 224 -9.58 2.25 -16.37
CA GLY A 224 -9.71 0.89 -16.91
C GLY A 224 -10.80 0.06 -16.23
N GLN A 225 -10.47 -1.21 -15.95
CA GLN A 225 -11.36 -2.16 -15.27
C GLN A 225 -11.58 -1.85 -13.78
N SER A 226 -10.82 -0.89 -13.23
CA SER A 226 -10.95 -0.46 -11.83
C SER A 226 -11.92 0.72 -11.66
N GLN A 227 -12.46 1.28 -12.75
CA GLN A 227 -13.33 2.46 -12.69
C GLN A 227 -14.52 2.26 -11.72
N GLY A 228 -14.67 3.16 -10.75
CA GLY A 228 -15.75 3.14 -9.76
C GLY A 228 -15.54 2.13 -8.62
N HIS A 229 -14.51 1.29 -8.68
CA HIS A 229 -14.16 0.33 -7.65
C HIS A 229 -13.25 0.95 -6.60
N ARG A 230 -13.45 0.52 -5.36
CA ARG A 230 -12.66 0.95 -4.20
C ARG A 230 -11.48 0.01 -4.02
N TYR A 231 -10.31 0.62 -3.83
CA TYR A 231 -9.08 -0.06 -3.47
C TYR A 231 -8.49 0.53 -2.20
N LEU A 232 -7.76 -0.28 -1.46
CA LEU A 232 -6.97 0.12 -0.30
C LEU A 232 -5.50 0.16 -0.71
N GLN A 233 -4.82 1.30 -0.60
CA GLN A 233 -3.39 1.41 -0.90
C GLN A 233 -2.58 1.06 0.34
N CYS A 234 -1.66 0.10 0.22
CA CYS A 234 -0.75 -0.29 1.28
C CYS A 234 0.17 0.86 1.69
N SER A 235 0.36 1.07 3.00
CA SER A 235 1.28 2.10 3.49
C SER A 235 2.76 1.75 3.28
N MET A 236 3.13 0.49 3.07
CA MET A 236 4.53 0.06 2.97
C MET A 236 4.96 -0.30 1.54
N CYS A 237 4.23 -1.17 0.85
CA CYS A 237 4.61 -1.64 -0.49
C CYS A 237 3.84 -0.97 -1.63
N ALA A 238 2.90 -0.06 -1.34
CA ALA A 238 2.06 0.62 -2.32
C ALA A 238 1.17 -0.29 -3.20
N ALA A 239 1.10 -1.60 -2.95
CA ALA A 239 0.10 -2.45 -3.57
C ALA A 239 -1.32 -1.99 -3.20
N GLU A 240 -2.23 -2.04 -4.15
CA GLU A 240 -3.64 -1.71 -3.98
C GLU A 240 -4.48 -2.98 -4.05
N TRP A 241 -5.34 -3.26 -3.06
CA TRP A 241 -6.27 -4.40 -3.12
C TRP A 241 -7.72 -3.94 -3.08
N HIS A 242 -8.55 -4.62 -3.86
CA HIS A 242 -9.97 -4.31 -3.98
C HIS A 242 -10.69 -4.58 -2.65
N MET A 243 -11.55 -3.64 -2.27
CA MET A 243 -12.44 -3.74 -1.12
C MET A 243 -13.82 -3.28 -1.55
N VAL A 244 -14.85 -4.05 -1.21
CA VAL A 244 -16.24 -3.66 -1.51
C VAL A 244 -16.58 -2.34 -0.81
N ARG A 245 -17.33 -1.46 -1.49
CA ARG A 245 -17.80 -0.19 -0.90
C ARG A 245 -18.71 -0.45 0.30
N ILE A 246 -18.78 0.51 1.23
CA ILE A 246 -19.63 0.43 2.43
C ILE A 246 -19.22 -0.78 3.30
N LYS A 247 -17.91 -0.98 3.44
CA LYS A 247 -17.31 -2.01 4.30
C LYS A 247 -16.09 -1.41 5.01
N CYS A 248 -16.02 -1.58 6.33
CA CYS A 248 -14.94 -1.05 7.14
C CYS A 248 -13.62 -1.71 6.73
N SER A 249 -12.62 -0.90 6.41
CA SER A 249 -11.27 -1.36 6.05
C SER A 249 -10.48 -1.96 7.21
N HIS A 250 -11.05 -2.04 8.41
CA HIS A 250 -10.40 -2.55 9.62
C HIS A 250 -11.13 -3.76 10.21
N CYS A 251 -12.40 -3.62 10.62
CA CYS A 251 -13.15 -4.71 11.26
C CYS A 251 -14.04 -5.52 10.30
N ASP A 252 -14.03 -5.21 9.00
CA ASP A 252 -14.82 -5.88 7.96
C ASP A 252 -16.35 -5.71 8.06
N SER A 253 -16.85 -4.96 9.05
CA SER A 253 -18.28 -4.69 9.19
C SER A 253 -18.83 -3.82 8.05
N THR A 254 -20.08 -4.06 7.66
CA THR A 254 -20.85 -3.23 6.73
C THR A 254 -21.83 -2.29 7.44
N LYS A 255 -21.87 -2.33 8.78
CA LYS A 255 -22.76 -1.50 9.61
C LYS A 255 -22.04 -0.23 10.08
N GLY A 256 -22.80 0.85 10.23
CA GLY A 256 -22.28 2.10 10.81
C GLY A 256 -21.18 2.76 9.99
N ILE A 257 -21.17 2.56 8.66
CA ILE A 257 -20.24 3.22 7.76
C ILE A 257 -20.79 4.59 7.39
N ALA A 258 -20.05 5.65 7.72
CA ALA A 258 -20.39 7.02 7.37
C ALA A 258 -19.21 7.75 6.73
N TYR A 259 -19.48 8.90 6.11
CA TYR A 259 -18.46 9.73 5.46
C TYR A 259 -18.50 11.14 6.03
N GLN A 260 -17.39 11.57 6.62
CA GLN A 260 -17.19 12.93 7.10
C GLN A 260 -16.44 13.75 6.04
N VAL A 261 -16.82 15.02 5.91
CA VAL A 261 -16.23 15.97 4.96
C VAL A 261 -15.98 17.29 5.67
N ILE A 262 -14.95 18.01 5.21
CA ILE A 262 -14.74 19.40 5.62
C ILE A 262 -15.67 20.26 4.75
N GLU A 263 -16.45 21.14 5.37
CA GLU A 263 -17.26 22.12 4.65
C GLU A 263 -16.37 23.01 3.77
N ASP A 264 -16.77 23.23 2.51
CA ASP A 264 -15.95 23.88 1.48
C ASP A 264 -14.57 23.24 1.21
N GLY A 265 -14.35 22.02 1.71
CA GLY A 265 -13.16 21.22 1.46
C GLY A 265 -13.14 20.57 0.06
N PRO A 266 -12.01 19.96 -0.32
CA PRO A 266 -11.89 19.29 -1.61
C PRO A 266 -12.86 18.10 -1.71
N ALA A 267 -13.75 18.13 -2.70
CA ALA A 267 -14.78 17.10 -2.92
C ALA A 267 -14.21 15.68 -3.15
N ALA A 268 -12.93 15.59 -3.52
CA ALA A 268 -12.22 14.33 -3.74
C ALA A 268 -11.85 13.61 -2.43
N ILE A 269 -11.89 14.27 -1.27
CA ILE A 269 -11.35 13.75 0.00
C ILE A 269 -12.46 13.63 1.03
N LYS A 270 -12.59 12.45 1.65
CA LYS A 270 -13.50 12.21 2.78
C LYS A 270 -12.83 11.34 3.83
N ALA A 271 -13.35 11.36 5.06
CA ALA A 271 -13.03 10.37 6.08
C ALA A 271 -14.15 9.32 6.13
N GLU A 272 -13.83 8.05 5.86
CA GLU A 272 -14.74 6.94 6.09
C GLU A 272 -14.64 6.51 7.56
N THR A 273 -15.75 6.56 8.30
CA THR A 273 -15.83 6.18 9.71
C THR A 273 -16.61 4.89 9.89
N CYS A 274 -16.34 4.17 10.99
CA CYS A 274 -17.04 2.94 11.34
C CYS A 274 -17.47 2.98 12.81
N ASP A 275 -18.78 2.95 13.06
CA ASP A 275 -19.33 2.96 14.43
C ASP A 275 -19.08 1.66 15.20
N GLU A 276 -18.84 0.55 14.51
CA GLU A 276 -18.65 -0.76 15.18
C GLU A 276 -17.28 -0.90 15.83
N CYS A 277 -16.23 -0.30 15.25
CA CYS A 277 -14.87 -0.37 15.80
C CYS A 277 -14.25 0.99 16.08
N HIS A 278 -15.03 2.06 15.94
CA HIS A 278 -14.61 3.45 16.12
C HIS A 278 -13.31 3.79 15.39
N SER A 279 -13.11 3.23 14.19
CA SER A 279 -11.96 3.55 13.35
C SER A 279 -12.36 4.43 12.18
N TRP A 280 -11.39 5.14 11.63
CA TRP A 280 -11.57 5.86 10.37
C TRP A 280 -10.35 5.75 9.45
N LEU A 281 -10.60 5.96 8.15
CA LEU A 281 -9.60 5.98 7.09
C LEU A 281 -9.99 7.02 6.04
N LYS A 282 -9.01 7.76 5.50
CA LYS A 282 -9.27 8.64 4.36
C LYS A 282 -9.64 7.85 3.12
N ILE A 283 -10.61 8.34 2.37
CA ILE A 283 -11.00 7.84 1.08
C ILE A 283 -10.95 8.95 0.03
N PHE A 284 -10.32 8.63 -1.09
CA PHE A 284 -10.10 9.53 -2.20
C PHE A 284 -10.93 9.13 -3.42
N TYR A 285 -11.46 10.10 -4.17
CA TYR A 285 -12.25 9.86 -5.37
C TYR A 285 -11.54 10.44 -6.60
N GLN A 286 -10.95 9.58 -7.42
CA GLN A 286 -10.19 10.02 -8.60
C GLN A 286 -11.07 10.69 -9.67
N GLU A 287 -12.36 10.38 -9.71
CA GLU A 287 -13.31 11.08 -10.58
C GLU A 287 -13.35 12.60 -10.31
N LYS A 288 -13.02 13.04 -9.10
CA LYS A 288 -13.01 14.46 -8.71
C LYS A 288 -11.61 15.08 -8.80
N ASP A 289 -10.56 14.29 -8.60
CA ASP A 289 -9.18 14.69 -8.89
C ASP A 289 -8.41 13.50 -9.49
N PRO A 290 -8.13 13.53 -10.81
CA PRO A 290 -7.51 12.42 -11.52
C PRO A 290 -6.05 12.16 -11.12
N TYR A 291 -5.40 13.10 -10.41
CA TYR A 291 -3.99 13.04 -10.07
C TYR A 291 -3.71 12.51 -8.66
N ILE A 292 -4.73 12.05 -7.94
CA ILE A 292 -4.58 11.52 -6.58
C ILE A 292 -3.51 10.43 -6.54
N GLU A 293 -2.52 10.62 -5.66
CA GLU A 293 -1.65 9.57 -5.15
C GLU A 293 -1.98 9.39 -3.65
N PRO A 294 -2.57 8.25 -3.22
CA PRO A 294 -3.20 8.15 -1.92
C PRO A 294 -2.30 8.48 -0.72
N LEU A 295 -0.99 8.23 -0.79
CA LEU A 295 -0.07 8.56 0.31
C LEU A 295 0.27 10.07 0.33
N ALA A 296 0.51 10.68 -0.83
CA ALA A 296 0.77 12.11 -0.96
C ALA A 296 -0.46 12.95 -0.58
N ASP A 297 -1.63 12.58 -1.08
CA ASP A 297 -2.89 13.25 -0.80
C ASP A 297 -3.34 13.07 0.65
N ASP A 298 -3.05 11.90 1.25
CA ASP A 298 -3.22 11.71 2.69
C ASP A 298 -2.35 12.68 3.48
N LEU A 299 -1.07 12.82 3.12
CA LEU A 299 -0.18 13.72 3.84
C LEU A 299 -0.60 15.19 3.68
N ALA A 300 -0.99 15.60 2.47
CA ALA A 300 -1.39 16.99 2.20
C ALA A 300 -2.74 17.39 2.81
N SER A 301 -3.57 16.42 3.21
CA SER A 301 -4.89 16.63 3.80
C SER A 301 -4.90 16.49 5.32
N ILE A 302 -3.79 16.87 5.99
CA ILE A 302 -3.64 16.74 7.45
C ILE A 302 -4.70 17.51 8.25
N ALA A 303 -5.28 18.58 7.69
CA ALA A 303 -6.38 19.30 8.32
C ALA A 303 -7.58 18.39 8.64
N LEU A 304 -7.84 17.37 7.82
CA LEU A 304 -8.87 16.37 8.09
C LEU A 304 -8.51 15.50 9.29
N ASP A 305 -7.23 15.13 9.48
CA ASP A 305 -6.79 14.40 10.67
C ASP A 305 -7.00 15.21 11.94
N LEU A 306 -6.68 16.51 11.91
CA LEU A 306 -6.88 17.40 13.06
C LEU A 306 -8.35 17.46 13.47
N LEU A 307 -9.25 17.65 12.50
CA LEU A 307 -10.69 17.68 12.76
C LEU A 307 -11.23 16.33 13.22
N MET A 308 -10.75 15.23 12.63
CA MET A 308 -11.14 13.89 13.06
C MET A 308 -10.60 13.54 14.46
N GLY A 309 -9.47 14.13 14.88
CA GLY A 309 -8.92 13.98 16.22
C GLY A 309 -9.83 14.54 17.33
N GLU A 310 -10.77 15.42 16.99
CA GLU A 310 -11.79 15.94 17.93
C GLU A 310 -13.03 15.04 18.02
N THR A 311 -13.07 13.95 17.24
CA THR A 311 -14.19 13.00 17.21
C THR A 311 -13.90 11.73 18.03
N ALA A 312 -14.89 10.85 18.15
CA ALA A 312 -14.73 9.56 18.82
C ALA A 312 -14.00 8.49 17.97
N TYR A 313 -13.57 8.80 16.74
CA TYR A 313 -12.96 7.82 15.85
C TYR A 313 -11.42 7.91 15.88
N ALA A 314 -10.77 6.77 16.01
CA ALA A 314 -9.31 6.65 16.00
C ALA A 314 -8.77 6.27 14.61
N ARG A 315 -7.67 6.92 14.21
CA ARG A 315 -6.95 6.56 12.99
C ARG A 315 -6.04 5.37 13.29
N ARG A 316 -6.34 4.17 12.76
CA ARG A 316 -5.59 2.94 13.12
C ARG A 316 -4.14 2.92 12.63
N ARG A 317 -3.84 3.61 11.52
CA ARG A 317 -2.47 3.85 11.08
C ARG A 317 -2.36 5.19 10.35
N GLY A 318 -1.39 6.00 10.77
CA GLY A 318 -1.06 7.27 10.14
C GLY A 318 -0.26 7.10 8.84
N ASN A 319 0.11 8.24 8.25
CA ASN A 319 0.99 8.27 7.10
C ASN A 319 2.43 7.85 7.50
N PRO A 320 3.07 6.91 6.82
CA PRO A 320 4.44 6.48 7.15
C PRO A 320 5.48 7.60 6.96
N LEU A 321 5.17 8.64 6.18
CA LEU A 321 6.03 9.80 6.02
C LEU A 321 5.78 10.88 7.06
N LEU A 322 4.84 10.70 8.00
CA LEU A 322 4.60 11.61 9.12
C LEU A 322 4.28 10.80 10.37
N TRP A 323 5.26 10.68 11.27
CA TRP A 323 5.02 9.98 12.53
C TRP A 323 4.16 10.83 13.47
N GLN A 324 2.96 10.34 13.75
CA GLN A 324 2.07 10.85 14.78
C GLN A 324 2.11 9.84 15.92
N SER A 325 2.54 10.27 17.11
CA SER A 325 2.37 9.45 18.30
C SER A 325 0.88 9.21 18.48
N MET A 326 0.48 7.95 18.48
CA MET A 326 -0.86 7.57 18.92
C MET A 326 -0.92 7.88 20.41
N GLU A 327 -1.74 8.85 20.80
CA GLU A 327 -2.17 8.96 22.20
C GLU A 327 -3.12 7.80 22.48
N ASP A 328 -2.90 7.09 23.60
CA ASP A 328 -3.66 5.91 24.02
C ASP A 328 -5.15 6.20 24.28
#